data_AF-A0A178M0P2-F1
#
_entry.id   AF-A0A178M0P2-F1
#
_cell.length_a   1.000
_cell.length_b   1.000
_cell.length_c   1.000
_cell.angle_alpha   90.00
_cell.angle_beta   90.00
_cell.angle_gamma   90.00
#
_symmetry.space_group_name_H-M   'P 1'
#
loop_
_entity.id
_entity.type
_entity.pdbx_description
1 polymer ?
#
loop_
_entity_poly.entity_id
_entity_poly.type
_entity_poly.pdbx_seq_one_letter_code
_entity_poly.pdbx_strand_id
1 'polypeptide(L)'
;MLRDHRALVVTFADKAAVRDYVAGVVGAQYLPRVYAILDDPAALREASLPDAYVAKPTHGSGAAIVVSDRAPDDARLPRAQHSWVYRHVRPEFAHRDELVEIARHWLSQLYGQGPNREWVYGRIPPRVVVEELLADTDGGIPDDYKFFVFHGRCHFVQVDSGRFGRRTQDFFRPDWSHLPLSGGIPRAGCTPVRPAVFNDMVTLAEQLGADTDFVRVDLYEIGGRVVFGELTSFPAGGDSPFDPEYFNEEFGRPWTVPRRYG
;
A
#
# COMPACT_ATOMS: atom_id res chain seq x y z
N MET A 1 18.06 -4.06 1.43
CA MET A 1 17.10 -5.16 1.28
C MET A 1 17.55 -6.36 0.45
N LEU A 2 18.35 -6.17 -0.61
CA LEU A 2 18.98 -7.27 -1.39
C LEU A 2 19.65 -8.36 -0.53
N ARG A 3 20.06 -8.00 0.69
CA ARG A 3 20.70 -8.86 1.68
C ARG A 3 20.07 -8.76 3.07
N ASP A 4 18.99 -7.99 3.23
CA ASP A 4 18.35 -7.79 4.52
C ASP A 4 17.34 -8.91 4.76
N HIS A 5 17.62 -9.78 5.73
CA HIS A 5 16.74 -10.89 6.12
C HIS A 5 16.22 -10.73 7.57
N ARG A 6 16.31 -9.52 8.13
CA ARG A 6 15.77 -9.23 9.46
C ARG A 6 14.25 -9.42 9.46
N ALA A 7 13.70 -9.77 10.63
CA ALA A 7 12.26 -9.88 10.83
C ALA A 7 11.51 -8.58 10.50
N LEU A 8 12.18 -7.43 10.64
CA LEU A 8 11.65 -6.11 10.28
C LEU A 8 11.09 -6.05 8.85
N VAL A 9 11.79 -6.65 7.88
CA VAL A 9 11.34 -6.64 6.47
C VAL A 9 10.07 -7.48 6.29
N VAL A 10 9.90 -8.54 7.07
CA VAL A 10 8.66 -9.33 7.12
C VAL A 10 7.54 -8.51 7.75
N THR A 11 7.83 -7.81 8.85
CA THR A 11 6.87 -6.92 9.52
C THR A 11 6.34 -5.85 8.57
N PHE A 12 7.19 -5.27 7.71
CA PHE A 12 6.78 -4.25 6.75
C PHE A 12 5.80 -4.77 5.70
N ALA A 13 5.98 -6.02 5.27
CA ALA A 13 5.10 -6.66 4.29
C ALA A 13 3.77 -7.17 4.90
N ASP A 14 3.72 -7.45 6.21
CA ASP A 14 2.52 -7.89 6.93
C ASP A 14 1.61 -6.71 7.27
N LYS A 15 0.47 -6.60 6.56
CA LYS A 15 -0.51 -5.50 6.75
C LYS A 15 -1.11 -5.42 8.15
N ALA A 16 -1.05 -6.49 8.95
CA ALA A 16 -1.45 -6.46 10.34
C ALA A 16 -0.28 -6.07 11.26
N ALA A 17 0.88 -6.73 11.14
CA ALA A 17 2.01 -6.47 12.05
C ALA A 17 2.67 -5.10 11.83
N VAL A 18 2.68 -4.56 10.60
CA VAL A 18 3.22 -3.23 10.30
C VAL A 18 2.55 -2.12 11.11
N ARG A 19 1.31 -2.34 11.55
CA ARG A 19 0.53 -1.36 12.29
C ARG A 19 1.15 -1.05 13.65
N ASP A 20 1.62 -2.06 14.35
CA ASP A 20 2.29 -1.87 15.65
C ASP A 20 3.61 -1.11 15.48
N TYR A 21 4.34 -1.39 14.40
CA TYR A 21 5.54 -0.62 14.04
C TYR A 21 5.21 0.86 13.80
N VAL A 22 4.26 1.16 12.92
CA VAL A 22 3.86 2.54 12.61
C VAL A 22 3.38 3.27 13.87
N ALA A 23 2.53 2.62 14.68
CA ALA A 23 2.05 3.18 15.93
C ALA A 23 3.19 3.47 16.93
N GLY A 24 4.21 2.62 16.99
CA GLY A 24 5.38 2.81 17.83
C GLY A 24 6.34 3.91 17.36
N VAL A 25 6.47 4.11 16.04
CA VAL A 25 7.41 5.10 15.48
C VAL A 25 6.79 6.49 15.37
N VAL A 26 5.59 6.60 14.77
CA VAL A 26 4.96 7.89 14.45
C VAL A 26 3.63 8.11 15.17
N GLY A 27 3.05 7.06 15.75
CA GLY A 27 1.79 7.13 16.48
C GLY A 27 0.59 6.58 15.70
N ALA A 28 -0.38 6.05 16.44
CA ALA A 28 -1.53 5.34 15.88
C ALA A 28 -2.52 6.25 15.11
N GLN A 29 -2.46 7.57 15.30
CA GLN A 29 -3.31 8.54 14.61
C GLN A 29 -3.10 8.56 13.09
N TYR A 30 -1.93 8.11 12.62
CA TYR A 30 -1.62 8.00 11.20
C TYR A 30 -2.13 6.70 10.59
N LEU A 31 -2.62 5.73 11.37
CA LEU A 31 -3.16 4.49 10.81
C LEU A 31 -4.62 4.65 10.37
N PRO A 32 -5.05 3.95 9.31
CA PRO A 32 -6.47 3.80 9.03
C PRO A 32 -7.12 3.01 10.16
N ARG A 33 -8.38 3.31 10.49
CA ARG A 33 -9.11 2.55 11.51
C ARG A 33 -9.21 1.08 11.10
N VAL A 34 -8.93 0.17 12.02
CA VAL A 34 -9.16 -1.27 11.81
C VAL A 34 -10.45 -1.68 12.51
N TYR A 35 -11.27 -2.45 11.79
CA TYR A 35 -12.51 -3.05 12.31
C TYR A 35 -12.27 -4.48 12.77
N ALA A 36 -11.42 -5.23 12.07
CA ALA A 36 -11.09 -6.60 12.43
C ALA A 36 -9.72 -7.02 11.87
N ILE A 37 -9.00 -7.85 12.63
CA ILE A 37 -7.90 -8.68 12.15
C ILE A 37 -8.24 -10.10 12.58
N LEU A 38 -8.39 -11.02 11.61
CA LEU A 38 -9.01 -12.32 11.83
C LEU A 38 -8.08 -13.43 11.36
N ASP A 39 -7.78 -14.37 12.25
CA ASP A 39 -7.10 -15.64 11.94
C ASP A 39 -8.07 -16.65 11.30
N ASP A 40 -9.32 -16.71 11.81
CA ASP A 40 -10.39 -17.54 11.23
C ASP A 40 -11.32 -16.68 10.35
N PRO A 41 -11.36 -16.91 9.03
CA PRO A 41 -12.30 -16.26 8.13
C PRO A 41 -13.76 -16.36 8.57
N ALA A 42 -14.17 -17.43 9.26
CA ALA A 42 -15.56 -17.61 9.69
C ALA A 42 -16.04 -16.50 10.63
N ALA A 43 -15.13 -15.86 11.37
CA ALA A 43 -15.43 -14.73 12.25
C ALA A 43 -15.94 -13.49 11.50
N LEU A 44 -15.77 -13.40 10.17
CA LEU A 44 -16.36 -12.31 9.37
C LEU A 44 -17.89 -12.29 9.41
N ARG A 45 -18.55 -13.42 9.69
CA ARG A 45 -20.02 -13.49 9.77
C ARG A 45 -20.58 -12.58 10.85
N GLU A 46 -19.92 -12.55 12.00
CA GLU A 46 -20.35 -11.84 13.20
C GLU A 46 -19.59 -10.52 13.39
N ALA A 47 -18.67 -10.18 12.48
CA ALA A 47 -17.89 -8.96 12.58
C ALA A 47 -18.79 -7.72 12.42
N SER A 48 -18.70 -6.80 13.38
CA SER A 48 -19.38 -5.50 13.33
C SER A 48 -18.68 -4.57 12.33
N LEU A 49 -19.10 -4.64 11.07
CA LEU A 49 -18.55 -3.83 9.97
C LEU A 49 -19.51 -2.69 9.60
N PRO A 50 -19.00 -1.47 9.31
CA PRO A 50 -19.82 -0.39 8.75
C PRO A 50 -20.25 -0.71 7.31
N ASP A 51 -21.03 0.20 6.70
CA ASP A 51 -21.42 0.09 5.29
C ASP A 51 -20.26 0.37 4.31
N ALA A 52 -19.15 0.96 4.79
CA ALA A 52 -17.97 1.24 3.98
C ALA A 52 -16.67 0.73 4.61
N TYR A 53 -15.99 -0.21 3.94
CA TYR A 53 -14.75 -0.82 4.42
C TYR A 53 -13.93 -1.45 3.29
N VAL A 54 -12.69 -1.81 3.61
CA VAL A 54 -11.81 -2.61 2.75
C VAL A 54 -11.42 -3.88 3.50
N ALA A 55 -11.64 -5.04 2.87
CA ALA A 55 -11.16 -6.33 3.34
C ALA A 55 -10.03 -6.83 2.44
N LYS A 56 -8.92 -7.28 3.04
CA LYS A 56 -7.72 -7.71 2.32
C LYS A 56 -6.96 -8.82 3.08
N PRO A 57 -6.26 -9.74 2.38
CA PRO A 57 -5.32 -10.64 3.04
C PRO A 57 -4.11 -9.86 3.56
N THR A 58 -3.55 -10.26 4.69
CA THR A 58 -2.36 -9.61 5.26
C THR A 58 -1.08 -9.94 4.53
N HIS A 59 -1.02 -11.11 3.89
CA HIS A 59 0.19 -11.78 3.41
C HIS A 59 0.37 -11.73 1.88
N GLY A 60 0.06 -10.62 1.23
CA GLY A 60 0.29 -10.46 -0.20
C GLY A 60 -0.16 -9.13 -0.78
N SER A 61 -0.12 -9.00 -2.11
CA SER A 61 -0.58 -7.81 -2.83
C SER A 61 -1.52 -8.19 -3.98
N GLY A 62 -2.31 -7.24 -4.48
CA GLY A 62 -3.18 -7.46 -5.64
C GLY A 62 -4.59 -8.00 -5.35
N ALA A 63 -4.94 -8.20 -4.08
CA ALA A 63 -6.27 -8.65 -3.68
C ALA A 63 -6.87 -7.71 -2.62
N ALA A 64 -8.08 -7.21 -2.88
CA ALA A 64 -8.91 -6.54 -1.89
C ALA A 64 -10.38 -6.51 -2.35
N ILE A 65 -11.29 -6.65 -1.39
CA ILE A 65 -12.71 -6.32 -1.58
C ILE A 65 -12.97 -4.96 -0.93
N VAL A 66 -13.35 -3.99 -1.74
CA VAL A 66 -13.82 -2.68 -1.30
C VAL A 66 -15.34 -2.72 -1.27
N VAL A 67 -15.94 -2.32 -0.16
CA VAL A 67 -17.38 -2.25 0.02
C VAL A 67 -17.77 -0.79 0.25
N SER A 68 -18.62 -0.23 -0.60
CA SER A 68 -19.30 1.06 -0.37
C SER A 68 -20.41 1.32 -1.39
N ASP A 69 -21.27 2.28 -1.09
CA ASP A 69 -22.35 2.78 -1.96
C ASP A 69 -21.88 3.45 -3.27
N ARG A 70 -20.57 3.60 -3.47
CA ARG A 70 -19.98 4.15 -4.70
C ARG A 70 -19.63 3.09 -5.75
N ALA A 71 -19.78 1.82 -5.42
CA ALA A 71 -19.53 0.75 -6.38
C ALA A 71 -20.55 0.79 -7.54
N PRO A 72 -20.16 0.34 -8.76
CA PRO A 72 -21.12 0.13 -9.84
C PRO A 72 -22.27 -0.79 -9.42
N ASP A 73 -23.49 -0.47 -9.88
CA ASP A 73 -24.73 -1.18 -9.46
C ASP A 73 -24.75 -2.66 -9.88
N ASP A 74 -24.03 -3.00 -10.94
CA ASP A 74 -23.88 -4.35 -11.47
C ASP A 74 -22.66 -5.10 -10.91
N ALA A 75 -21.81 -4.45 -10.12
CA ALA A 75 -20.63 -5.08 -9.54
C ALA A 75 -21.01 -6.13 -8.48
N ARG A 76 -20.40 -7.31 -8.57
CA ARG A 76 -20.62 -8.43 -7.65
C ARG A 76 -19.29 -8.97 -7.14
N LEU A 77 -19.36 -9.69 -6.02
CA LEU A 77 -18.22 -10.40 -5.48
C LEU A 77 -17.72 -11.43 -6.51
N PRO A 78 -16.39 -11.62 -6.63
CA PRO A 78 -15.84 -12.68 -7.45
C PRO A 78 -16.14 -14.03 -6.81
N ARG A 79 -16.18 -15.09 -7.61
CA ARG A 79 -16.10 -16.45 -7.05
C ARG A 79 -14.80 -16.60 -6.27
N ALA A 80 -14.85 -17.30 -5.14
CA ALA A 80 -13.71 -17.46 -4.22
C ALA A 80 -12.41 -17.87 -4.95
N GLN A 81 -12.46 -18.85 -5.84
CA GLN A 81 -11.31 -19.32 -6.64
C GLN A 81 -10.71 -18.29 -7.61
N HIS A 82 -11.39 -17.16 -7.86
CA HIS A 82 -10.93 -16.06 -8.72
C HIS A 82 -10.89 -14.74 -7.93
N SER A 83 -10.77 -14.82 -6.59
CA SER A 83 -10.90 -13.66 -5.71
C SER A 83 -9.61 -12.89 -5.47
N TRP A 84 -8.48 -13.33 -6.04
CA TRP A 84 -7.21 -12.61 -5.98
C TRP A 84 -7.21 -11.42 -6.96
N VAL A 85 -8.13 -10.49 -6.73
CA VAL A 85 -8.38 -9.31 -7.55
C VAL A 85 -8.75 -8.13 -6.66
N TYR A 86 -8.66 -6.92 -7.22
CA TYR A 86 -9.39 -5.78 -6.68
C TYR A 86 -10.84 -5.85 -7.15
N ARG A 87 -11.78 -5.80 -6.21
CA ARG A 87 -13.20 -5.69 -6.52
C ARG A 87 -13.86 -4.66 -5.62
N HIS A 88 -14.66 -3.78 -6.22
CA HIS A 88 -15.51 -2.83 -5.52
C HIS A 88 -16.97 -3.25 -5.67
N VAL A 89 -17.69 -3.43 -4.56
CA VAL A 89 -19.11 -3.85 -4.53
C VAL A 89 -19.93 -2.97 -3.58
N ARG A 90 -21.24 -2.90 -3.82
CA ARG A 90 -22.16 -2.23 -2.90
C ARG A 90 -22.42 -3.09 -1.65
N PRO A 91 -22.77 -2.50 -0.49
CA PRO A 91 -22.95 -3.23 0.76
C PRO A 91 -24.00 -4.34 0.68
N GLU A 92 -25.09 -4.13 -0.06
CA GLU A 92 -26.16 -5.10 -0.27
C GLU A 92 -25.73 -6.33 -1.08
N PHE A 93 -24.63 -6.26 -1.82
CA PHE A 93 -24.04 -7.37 -2.58
C PHE A 93 -22.81 -7.97 -1.88
N ALA A 94 -22.41 -7.47 -0.72
CA ALA A 94 -21.29 -7.94 0.07
C ALA A 94 -21.73 -9.01 1.09
N HIS A 95 -22.34 -10.09 0.61
CA HIS A 95 -22.89 -11.16 1.44
C HIS A 95 -21.79 -11.81 2.29
N ARG A 96 -22.03 -11.96 3.60
CA ARG A 96 -21.02 -12.41 4.57
C ARG A 96 -20.48 -13.80 4.28
N ASP A 97 -21.33 -14.75 3.85
CA ASP A 97 -20.88 -16.09 3.49
C ASP A 97 -19.93 -16.09 2.29
N GLU A 98 -20.19 -15.28 1.27
CA GLU A 98 -19.30 -15.16 0.11
C GLU A 98 -17.96 -14.52 0.49
N LEU A 99 -17.98 -13.50 1.36
CA LEU A 99 -16.75 -12.90 1.91
C LEU A 99 -15.93 -13.91 2.72
N VAL A 100 -16.58 -14.78 3.48
CA VAL A 100 -15.91 -15.86 4.23
C VAL A 100 -15.24 -16.84 3.26
N GLU A 101 -15.93 -17.26 2.19
CA GLU A 101 -15.33 -18.16 1.19
C GLU A 101 -14.16 -17.51 0.44
N ILE A 102 -14.28 -16.22 0.10
CA ILE A 102 -13.18 -15.43 -0.48
C ILE A 102 -11.98 -15.39 0.47
N ALA A 103 -12.22 -15.09 1.75
CA ALA A 103 -11.19 -15.03 2.77
C ALA A 103 -10.52 -16.39 2.99
N ARG A 104 -11.30 -17.49 3.07
CA ARG A 104 -10.76 -18.87 3.13
C ARG A 104 -9.86 -19.16 1.95
N HIS A 105 -10.30 -18.79 0.74
CA HIS A 105 -9.46 -18.95 -0.44
C HIS A 105 -8.17 -18.15 -0.31
N TRP A 106 -8.22 -16.87 0.06
CA TRP A 106 -7.03 -16.03 0.26
C TRP A 106 -6.04 -16.63 1.28
N LEU A 107 -6.52 -17.10 2.43
CA LEU A 107 -5.65 -17.65 3.48
C LEU A 107 -5.02 -18.99 3.08
N SER A 108 -5.63 -19.71 2.13
CA SER A 108 -5.03 -20.94 1.56
C SER A 108 -3.94 -20.67 0.50
N GLN A 109 -3.80 -19.43 0.04
CA GLN A 109 -2.80 -19.09 -0.98
C GLN A 109 -1.41 -18.87 -0.38
N LEU A 110 -0.39 -19.42 -1.04
CA LEU A 110 1.01 -19.18 -0.75
C LEU A 110 1.55 -18.06 -1.65
N TYR A 111 1.29 -16.81 -1.27
CA TYR A 111 1.80 -15.65 -2.01
C TYR A 111 3.33 -15.53 -1.91
N GLY A 112 3.98 -15.00 -2.95
CA GLY A 112 5.45 -14.83 -2.99
C GLY A 112 6.26 -16.08 -3.40
N GLN A 113 5.62 -17.26 -3.54
CA GLN A 113 6.26 -18.49 -4.05
C GLN A 113 6.19 -18.62 -5.60
N GLY A 114 5.63 -17.62 -6.27
CA GLY A 114 5.59 -17.49 -7.74
C GLY A 114 6.83 -16.79 -8.32
N PRO A 115 6.77 -16.27 -9.57
CA PRO A 115 7.93 -15.66 -10.24
C PRO A 115 8.56 -14.50 -9.47
N ASN A 116 7.79 -13.79 -8.64
CA ASN A 116 8.23 -12.59 -7.93
C ASN A 116 9.18 -12.85 -6.74
N ARG A 117 9.37 -14.11 -6.29
CA ARG A 117 10.38 -14.53 -5.27
C ARG A 117 10.54 -13.63 -4.02
N GLU A 118 9.51 -12.88 -3.65
CA GLU A 118 9.49 -12.04 -2.45
C GLU A 118 9.30 -12.94 -1.21
N TRP A 119 10.43 -13.44 -0.69
CA TRP A 119 10.50 -14.41 0.40
C TRP A 119 9.74 -13.99 1.67
N VAL A 120 9.56 -12.69 1.87
CA VAL A 120 8.90 -12.13 3.06
C VAL A 120 7.47 -12.62 3.22
N TYR A 121 6.70 -12.71 2.14
CA TYR A 121 5.29 -13.12 2.21
C TYR A 121 5.13 -14.55 2.70
N GLY A 122 6.08 -15.44 2.38
CA GLY A 122 6.10 -16.82 2.86
C GLY A 122 6.32 -16.97 4.38
N ARG A 123 6.67 -15.89 5.09
CA ARG A 123 6.84 -15.88 6.56
C ARG A 123 5.70 -15.17 7.29
N ILE A 124 4.75 -14.58 6.57
CA ILE A 124 3.64 -13.84 7.18
C ILE A 124 2.53 -14.82 7.56
N PRO A 125 2.04 -14.81 8.82
CA PRO A 125 0.84 -15.55 9.19
C PRO A 125 -0.36 -15.08 8.34
N PRO A 126 -1.01 -15.97 7.56
CA PRO A 126 -2.17 -15.61 6.74
C PRO A 126 -3.34 -15.17 7.62
N ARG A 127 -3.77 -13.92 7.49
CA ARG A 127 -4.91 -13.34 8.21
C ARG A 127 -5.72 -12.47 7.26
N VAL A 128 -6.95 -12.15 7.66
CA VAL A 128 -7.76 -11.12 7.01
C VAL A 128 -7.71 -9.86 7.85
N VAL A 129 -7.46 -8.71 7.22
CA VAL A 129 -7.67 -7.41 7.85
C VAL A 129 -8.83 -6.69 7.18
N VAL A 130 -9.69 -6.11 8.01
CA VAL A 130 -10.80 -5.25 7.60
C VAL A 130 -10.58 -3.87 8.18
N GLU A 131 -10.49 -2.86 7.33
CA GLU A 131 -10.13 -1.49 7.69
C GLU A 131 -11.02 -0.44 7.02
N GLU A 132 -10.86 0.78 7.49
CA GLU A 132 -11.47 2.00 6.94
C GLU A 132 -11.24 2.11 5.43
N LEU A 133 -12.32 2.35 4.69
CA LEU A 133 -12.20 2.82 3.32
C LEU A 133 -11.77 4.29 3.34
N LEU A 134 -10.55 4.55 2.90
CA LEU A 134 -10.06 5.90 2.69
C LEU A 134 -10.71 6.51 1.45
N ALA A 135 -11.40 7.63 1.66
CA ALA A 135 -12.03 8.41 0.61
C ALA A 135 -11.70 9.90 0.81
N ASP A 136 -11.47 10.60 -0.29
CA ASP A 136 -11.26 12.05 -0.31
C ASP A 136 -12.56 12.81 0.02
N THR A 137 -12.50 14.13 0.18
CA THR A 137 -13.66 14.98 0.57
C THR A 137 -14.84 14.83 -0.40
N ASP A 138 -14.54 14.68 -1.69
CA ASP A 138 -15.53 14.51 -2.75
C ASP A 138 -15.91 13.03 -2.95
N GLY A 139 -15.27 12.15 -2.18
CA GLY A 139 -15.54 10.74 -2.20
C GLY A 139 -14.73 9.89 -3.18
N GLY A 140 -13.77 10.50 -3.87
CA GLY A 140 -12.79 9.78 -4.67
C GLY A 140 -11.84 8.93 -3.81
N ILE A 141 -11.04 8.09 -4.44
CA ILE A 141 -9.87 7.53 -3.74
C ILE A 141 -8.81 8.63 -3.67
N PRO A 142 -8.22 8.89 -2.50
CA PRO A 142 -7.17 9.89 -2.36
C PRO A 142 -5.95 9.57 -3.22
N ASP A 143 -5.23 10.63 -3.57
CA ASP A 143 -3.93 10.52 -4.22
C ASP A 143 -2.93 9.80 -3.32
N ASP A 144 -2.07 9.00 -3.95
CA ASP A 144 -1.15 8.10 -3.28
C ASP A 144 0.28 8.60 -3.43
N TYR A 145 0.89 9.01 -2.32
CA TYR A 145 2.20 9.61 -2.24
C TYR A 145 3.22 8.59 -1.76
N LYS A 146 4.19 8.26 -2.61
CA LYS A 146 5.18 7.21 -2.35
C LYS A 146 6.56 7.84 -2.20
N PHE A 147 7.08 7.81 -0.99
CA PHE A 147 8.35 8.40 -0.61
C PHE A 147 9.44 7.32 -0.68
N PHE A 148 10.44 7.54 -1.51
CA PHE A 148 11.60 6.65 -1.63
C PHE A 148 12.65 7.08 -0.61
N VAL A 149 12.74 6.33 0.49
CA VAL A 149 13.60 6.63 1.63
C VAL A 149 14.82 5.73 1.58
N PHE A 150 16.00 6.34 1.55
CA PHE A 150 17.29 5.66 1.57
C PHE A 150 18.08 6.11 2.79
N HIS A 151 18.51 5.16 3.63
CA HIS A 151 19.26 5.44 4.85
C HIS A 151 18.59 6.53 5.71
N GLY A 152 17.27 6.41 5.90
CA GLY A 152 16.46 7.36 6.66
C GLY A 152 16.24 8.73 6.03
N ARG A 153 16.60 8.94 4.75
CA ARG A 153 16.33 10.21 4.04
C ARG A 153 15.50 10.02 2.79
N CYS A 154 14.51 10.87 2.59
CA CYS A 154 13.69 10.87 1.39
C CYS A 154 14.47 11.48 0.23
N HIS A 155 14.55 10.78 -0.90
CA HIS A 155 15.24 11.27 -2.11
C HIS A 155 14.31 11.52 -3.29
N PHE A 156 13.21 10.77 -3.39
CA PHE A 156 12.25 10.88 -4.48
C PHE A 156 10.84 10.68 -3.95
N VAL A 157 9.88 11.32 -4.60
CA VAL A 157 8.45 11.16 -4.32
C VAL A 157 7.75 10.82 -5.62
N GLN A 158 6.91 9.79 -5.61
CA GLN A 158 5.99 9.46 -6.68
C GLN A 158 4.57 9.79 -6.24
N VAL A 159 3.78 10.40 -7.11
CA VAL A 159 2.38 10.72 -6.88
C VAL A 159 1.55 9.97 -7.92
N ASP A 160 0.72 9.05 -7.44
CA ASP A 160 -0.24 8.29 -8.25
C ASP A 160 -1.64 8.87 -8.02
N SER A 161 -2.23 9.47 -9.06
CA SER A 161 -3.57 10.08 -9.00
C SER A 161 -4.58 9.36 -9.90
N GLY A 162 -5.87 9.56 -9.64
CA GLY A 162 -6.94 9.16 -10.56
C GLY A 162 -7.20 7.66 -10.68
N ARG A 163 -7.10 6.89 -9.58
CA ARG A 163 -7.23 5.41 -9.54
C ARG A 163 -8.50 4.82 -10.18
N PHE A 164 -9.60 5.58 -10.29
CA PHE A 164 -10.84 5.16 -10.97
C PHE A 164 -11.19 5.97 -12.24
N GLY A 165 -10.29 6.86 -12.65
CA GLY A 165 -10.42 7.64 -13.88
C GLY A 165 -9.21 7.44 -14.77
N ARG A 166 -8.70 8.52 -15.34
CA ARG A 166 -7.41 8.49 -16.02
C ARG A 166 -6.30 8.49 -14.96
N ARG A 167 -5.70 7.32 -14.74
CA ARG A 167 -4.55 7.19 -13.85
C ARG A 167 -3.37 8.01 -14.38
N THR A 168 -2.75 8.78 -13.51
CA THR A 168 -1.52 9.51 -13.79
C THR A 168 -0.44 9.17 -12.78
N GLN A 169 0.81 9.37 -13.18
CA GLN A 169 1.96 9.17 -12.31
C GLN A 169 2.98 10.26 -12.56
N ASP A 170 3.37 10.95 -11.48
CA ASP A 170 4.33 12.03 -11.51
C ASP A 170 5.42 11.79 -10.46
N PHE A 171 6.65 12.22 -10.76
CA PHE A 171 7.81 12.05 -9.88
C PHE A 171 8.39 13.41 -9.51
N PHE A 172 8.87 13.52 -8.28
CA PHE A 172 9.38 14.75 -7.70
C PHE A 172 10.60 14.49 -6.82
N ARG A 173 11.39 15.53 -6.58
CA ARG A 173 12.31 15.59 -5.44
C ARG A 173 11.58 16.08 -4.17
N PRO A 174 12.19 15.95 -2.97
CA PRO A 174 11.57 16.40 -1.71
C PRO A 174 11.34 17.93 -1.63
N ASP A 175 11.95 18.73 -2.50
CA ASP A 175 11.67 20.16 -2.64
C ASP A 175 10.47 20.46 -3.56
N TRP A 176 9.74 19.42 -4.00
CA TRP A 176 8.65 19.47 -4.96
C TRP A 176 9.07 19.86 -6.38
N SER A 177 10.36 19.79 -6.71
CA SER A 177 10.80 19.91 -8.11
C SER A 177 10.39 18.68 -8.90
N HIS A 178 9.62 18.88 -9.98
CA HIS A 178 9.15 17.81 -10.86
C HIS A 178 10.31 17.17 -11.62
N LEU A 179 10.29 15.84 -11.72
CA LEU A 179 11.27 15.06 -12.45
C LEU A 179 10.70 14.70 -13.82
N PRO A 180 11.46 14.90 -14.92
CA PRO A 180 11.04 14.53 -16.28
C PRO A 180 11.13 13.01 -16.53
N LEU A 181 10.75 12.21 -15.54
CA LEU A 181 10.75 10.76 -15.52
C LEU A 181 9.36 10.22 -15.91
N SER A 182 9.32 9.04 -16.52
CA SER A 182 8.15 8.20 -16.71
C SER A 182 8.41 6.81 -16.13
N GLY A 183 7.46 6.29 -15.35
CA GLY A 183 7.42 4.89 -14.90
C GLY A 183 6.53 4.00 -15.78
N GLY A 184 6.21 4.44 -17.00
CA GLY A 184 5.32 3.74 -17.94
C GLY A 184 3.85 4.16 -17.85
N ILE A 185 3.49 5.02 -16.90
CA ILE A 185 2.15 5.61 -16.75
C ILE A 185 2.19 7.07 -17.21
N PRO A 186 1.16 7.55 -17.95
CA PRO A 186 1.12 8.95 -18.37
C PRO A 186 1.19 9.93 -17.19
N ARG A 187 1.93 11.02 -17.37
CA ARG A 187 1.93 12.14 -16.43
C ARG A 187 0.61 12.91 -16.45
N ALA A 188 0.32 13.62 -15.36
CA ALA A 188 -0.77 14.56 -15.32
C ALA A 188 -0.59 15.69 -16.36
N GLY A 189 -1.70 16.21 -16.89
CA GLY A 189 -1.67 17.32 -17.86
C GLY A 189 -1.22 18.64 -17.25
N CYS A 190 -1.43 18.79 -15.94
CA CYS A 190 -0.90 19.85 -15.10
C CYS A 190 -0.15 19.23 -13.93
N THR A 191 0.91 19.90 -13.45
CA THR A 191 1.65 19.42 -12.27
C THR A 191 0.70 19.36 -11.06
N PRO A 192 0.64 18.23 -10.35
CA PRO A 192 -0.10 18.11 -9.10
C PRO A 192 0.23 19.23 -8.11
N VAL A 193 -0.81 19.72 -7.42
CA VAL A 193 -0.66 20.73 -6.37
C VAL A 193 0.04 20.08 -5.17
N ARG A 194 1.06 20.76 -4.65
CA ARG A 194 1.76 20.32 -3.44
C ARG A 194 0.80 20.34 -2.24
N PRO A 195 0.63 19.24 -1.51
CA PRO A 195 -0.19 19.23 -0.30
C PRO A 195 0.37 20.18 0.76
N ALA A 196 -0.52 20.83 1.52
CA ALA A 196 -0.11 21.72 2.61
C ALA A 196 0.70 20.98 3.69
N VAL A 197 0.36 19.71 3.94
CA VAL A 197 1.02 18.82 4.91
C VAL A 197 2.22 18.05 4.34
N PHE A 198 2.67 18.37 3.12
CA PHE A 198 3.70 17.59 2.43
C PHE A 198 5.02 17.47 3.22
N ASN A 199 5.46 18.52 3.92
CA ASN A 199 6.67 18.46 4.75
C ASN A 199 6.51 17.48 5.93
N ASP A 200 5.31 17.39 6.50
CA ASP A 200 5.02 16.44 7.57
C ASP A 200 5.06 15.01 7.00
N MET A 201 4.53 14.81 5.79
CA MET A 201 4.60 13.51 5.09
C MET A 201 6.05 13.07 4.84
N VAL A 202 6.92 13.98 4.38
CA VAL A 202 8.36 13.69 4.22
C VAL A 202 8.99 13.29 5.55
N THR A 203 8.73 14.05 6.61
CA THR A 203 9.27 13.78 7.95
C THR A 203 8.81 12.42 8.47
N LEU A 204 7.52 12.09 8.32
CA LEU A 204 6.96 10.80 8.71
C LEU A 204 7.58 9.65 7.91
N ALA A 205 7.77 9.83 6.59
CA ALA A 205 8.40 8.83 5.75
C ALA A 205 9.86 8.56 6.18
N GLU A 206 10.64 9.61 6.45
CA GLU A 206 12.02 9.49 6.94
C GLU A 206 12.09 8.77 8.30
N GLN A 207 11.19 9.10 9.23
CA GLN A 207 11.09 8.41 10.52
C GLN A 207 10.75 6.92 10.36
N LEU A 208 9.76 6.59 9.51
CA LEU A 208 9.36 5.21 9.27
C LEU A 208 10.44 4.38 8.58
N GLY A 209 11.29 5.00 7.76
CA GLY A 209 12.39 4.35 7.03
C GLY A 209 13.76 4.39 7.69
N ALA A 210 13.88 5.00 8.88
CA ALA A 210 15.16 5.28 9.54
C ALA A 210 16.06 4.04 9.73
N ASP A 211 15.47 2.89 10.06
CA ASP A 211 16.20 1.64 10.35
C ASP A 211 16.44 0.74 9.13
N THR A 212 16.30 1.29 7.91
CA THR A 212 16.48 0.57 6.65
C THR A 212 17.46 1.24 5.71
N ASP A 213 18.11 0.45 4.87
CA ASP A 213 18.95 0.98 3.78
C ASP A 213 18.10 1.52 2.62
N PHE A 214 16.90 0.97 2.46
CA PHE A 214 15.88 1.44 1.53
C PHE A 214 14.49 0.96 1.98
N VAL A 215 13.50 1.84 1.92
CA VAL A 215 12.08 1.49 1.93
C VAL A 215 11.28 2.53 1.17
N ARG A 216 10.22 2.11 0.47
CA ARG A 216 9.22 3.03 -0.05
C ARG A 216 8.10 3.16 0.98
N VAL A 217 7.83 4.38 1.42
CA VAL A 217 6.73 4.68 2.36
C VAL A 217 5.57 5.25 1.57
N ASP A 218 4.42 4.61 1.62
CA ASP A 218 3.22 5.06 0.93
C ASP A 218 2.29 5.74 1.94
N LEU A 219 1.93 6.99 1.67
CA LEU A 219 1.04 7.81 2.50
C LEU A 219 -0.08 8.40 1.64
N TYR A 220 -1.24 8.60 2.25
CA TYR A 220 -2.35 9.35 1.70
C TYR A 220 -2.47 10.71 2.40
N GLU A 221 -3.00 11.69 1.67
CA GLU A 221 -3.44 12.97 2.21
C GLU A 221 -4.95 13.09 2.00
N ILE A 222 -5.69 13.35 3.09
CA ILE A 222 -7.15 13.40 3.10
C ILE A 222 -7.60 14.57 3.95
N GLY A 223 -8.02 15.68 3.32
CA GLY A 223 -8.56 16.84 4.03
C GLY A 223 -7.63 17.41 5.11
N GLY A 224 -6.31 17.42 4.85
CA GLY A 224 -5.27 17.85 5.78
C GLY A 224 -4.78 16.77 6.75
N ARG A 225 -5.35 15.55 6.71
CA ARG A 225 -4.87 14.40 7.51
C ARG A 225 -3.94 13.53 6.68
N VAL A 226 -2.77 13.20 7.25
CA VAL A 226 -1.87 12.17 6.70
C VAL A 226 -2.32 10.80 7.18
N VAL A 227 -2.40 9.83 6.27
CA VAL A 227 -2.76 8.43 6.59
C VAL A 227 -1.74 7.47 5.99
N PHE A 228 -1.28 6.51 6.76
CA PHE A 228 -0.38 5.44 6.36
C PHE A 228 -1.05 4.46 5.39
N GLY A 229 -0.36 4.14 4.29
CA GLY A 229 -0.75 3.12 3.33
C GLY A 229 0.04 1.81 3.49
N GLU A 230 1.31 1.82 3.14
CA GLU A 230 2.19 0.65 3.20
C GLU A 230 3.69 1.00 3.37
N LEU A 231 4.47 0.03 3.86
CA LEU A 231 5.93 0.04 3.81
C LEU A 231 6.38 -1.00 2.78
N THR A 232 6.83 -0.53 1.63
CA THR A 232 7.14 -1.40 0.50
C THR A 232 8.64 -1.55 0.30
N SER A 233 9.02 -2.80 0.50
CA SER A 233 10.37 -3.32 0.44
C SER A 233 10.84 -3.61 -0.99
N PHE A 234 9.91 -4.06 -1.83
CA PHE A 234 10.17 -4.46 -3.21
C PHE A 234 9.21 -3.73 -4.16
N PRO A 235 9.35 -2.39 -4.36
CA PRO A 235 8.51 -1.64 -5.29
C PRO A 235 8.48 -2.29 -6.68
N ALA A 236 7.29 -2.67 -7.15
CA ALA A 236 7.10 -3.35 -8.43
C ALA A 236 7.95 -4.63 -8.62
N GLY A 237 8.35 -5.30 -7.53
CA GLY A 237 9.25 -6.46 -7.59
C GLY A 237 10.68 -6.13 -8.04
N GLY A 238 11.01 -4.84 -8.22
CA GLY A 238 12.28 -4.38 -8.78
C GLY A 238 12.27 -4.18 -10.31
N ASP A 239 11.13 -4.39 -10.98
CA ASP A 239 11.04 -4.41 -12.44
C ASP A 239 10.33 -3.17 -13.04
N SER A 240 10.28 -2.05 -12.31
CA SER A 240 9.67 -0.82 -12.85
C SER A 240 10.62 -0.16 -13.86
N PRO A 241 10.24 -0.02 -15.14
CA PRO A 241 11.08 0.67 -16.11
C PRO A 241 11.03 2.17 -15.85
N PHE A 242 12.19 2.82 -15.91
CA PHE A 242 12.32 4.28 -15.90
C PHE A 242 12.72 4.78 -17.28
N ASP A 243 11.99 5.76 -17.79
CA ASP A 243 12.32 6.49 -19.02
C ASP A 243 12.48 7.99 -18.73
N PRO A 244 13.63 8.60 -19.10
CA PRO A 244 14.80 7.98 -19.70
C PRO A 244 15.58 7.03 -18.78
N GLU A 245 16.22 6.02 -19.37
CA GLU A 245 16.93 4.91 -18.69
C GLU A 245 17.96 5.35 -17.62
N TYR A 246 18.57 6.53 -17.77
CA TYR A 246 19.56 7.02 -16.79
C TYR A 246 18.98 7.24 -15.39
N PHE A 247 17.66 7.36 -15.26
CA PHE A 247 17.01 7.45 -13.95
C PHE A 247 17.15 6.17 -13.12
N ASN A 248 17.43 5.01 -13.74
CA ASN A 248 17.79 3.80 -12.99
C ASN A 248 19.06 4.02 -12.16
N GLU A 249 20.07 4.67 -12.72
CA GLU A 249 21.29 5.03 -11.97
C GLU A 249 21.01 6.16 -10.96
N GLU A 250 20.22 7.17 -11.33
CA GLU A 250 19.89 8.29 -10.44
C GLU A 250 19.14 7.82 -9.18
N PHE A 251 18.15 6.93 -9.33
CA PHE A 251 17.41 6.34 -8.21
C PHE A 251 18.29 5.41 -7.36
N GLY A 252 19.26 4.73 -7.97
CA GLY A 252 20.19 3.84 -7.27
C GLY A 252 21.30 4.57 -6.52
N ARG A 253 21.69 5.79 -6.95
CA ARG A 253 22.84 6.53 -6.40
C ARG A 253 22.80 6.76 -4.87
N PRO A 254 21.65 7.06 -4.24
CA PRO A 254 21.58 7.18 -2.77
C PRO A 254 21.77 5.86 -2.02
N TRP A 255 21.61 4.71 -2.70
CA TRP A 255 21.55 3.42 -2.06
C TRP A 255 22.93 2.79 -1.87
N THR A 256 23.49 2.91 -0.67
CA THR A 256 24.63 2.10 -0.26
C THR A 256 24.16 0.79 0.37
N VAL A 257 24.32 -0.35 -0.32
CA VAL A 257 23.90 -1.66 0.23
C VAL A 257 24.87 -2.16 1.29
N PRO A 258 24.43 -2.37 2.55
CA PRO A 258 25.28 -2.90 3.61
C PRO A 258 25.84 -4.30 3.30
N ARG A 259 27.04 -4.58 3.81
CA ARG A 259 27.63 -5.93 3.73
C ARG A 259 26.98 -6.92 4.70
N ARG A 260 26.50 -6.42 5.83
CA ARG A 260 25.77 -7.16 6.88
C ARG A 260 24.74 -6.22 7.49
N TYR A 261 23.62 -6.78 7.93
CA TYR A 261 22.62 -6.08 8.74
C TYR A 261 22.79 -6.54 10.19
N GLY A 262 22.70 -5.59 11.11
CA GLY A 262 22.79 -5.83 12.56
C GLY A 262 21.51 -6.38 13.15
#